data_AF-A0A2G8L4W4-F1
#
_entry.id   AF-A0A2G8L4W4-F1
#
_cell.length_a   1.000
_cell.length_b   1.000
_cell.length_c   1.000
_cell.angle_alpha   90.00
_cell.angle_beta   90.00
_cell.angle_gamma   90.00
#
_symmetry.space_group_name_H-M   'P 1'
#
loop_
_entity.id
_entity.type
_entity.pdbx_description
1 polymer ?
#
loop_
_entity_poly.entity_id
_entity_poly.type
_entity_poly.pdbx_seq_one_letter_code
_entity_poly.pdbx_strand_id
1 'polypeptide(L)'
;MRMYKEFVDNVGVGNPYDQCPVVTPTGVAVFPYEAVRIPEPWLHYRYKNLVSYTDMTDGGHFAAMEQPRLLADDIRQFVRKVENM
;
A
#
# COMPACT_ATOMS: atom_id res chain seq x y z
N MET A 1 -22.35 7.39 6.05
CA MET A 1 -21.33 6.85 6.97
C MET A 1 -21.53 5.36 7.32
N ARG A 2 -22.27 4.55 6.53
CA ARG A 2 -22.51 3.13 6.86
C ARG A 2 -21.23 2.28 6.83
N MET A 3 -20.37 2.51 5.83
CA MET A 3 -19.06 1.87 5.72
C MET A 3 -18.19 2.11 6.95
N TYR A 4 -18.26 3.29 7.58
CA TYR A 4 -17.53 3.56 8.82
C TYR A 4 -17.98 2.66 9.96
N LYS A 5 -19.30 2.44 10.12
CA LYS A 5 -19.82 1.51 11.14
C LYS A 5 -19.28 0.10 10.90
N GLU A 6 -19.40 -0.39 9.67
CA GLU A 6 -18.93 -1.73 9.30
C GLU A 6 -17.42 -1.89 9.43
N PHE A 7 -16.63 -0.84 9.16
CA PHE A 7 -15.18 -0.88 9.28
C PHE A 7 -14.74 -0.80 10.74
N VAL A 8 -15.20 0.22 11.49
CA VAL A 8 -14.78 0.49 12.87
C VAL A 8 -15.14 -0.65 13.81
N ASP A 9 -16.31 -1.26 13.66
CA ASP A 9 -16.71 -2.43 14.45
C ASP A 9 -15.73 -3.61 14.29
N ASN A 10 -14.97 -3.65 13.19
CA ASN A 10 -13.98 -4.70 12.88
C ASN A 10 -12.51 -4.29 13.13
N VAL A 11 -12.20 -3.00 13.34
CA VAL A 11 -10.81 -2.51 13.52
C VAL A 11 -10.08 -3.19 14.70
N GLY A 12 -10.81 -3.63 15.73
CA GLY A 12 -10.23 -4.32 16.90
C GLY A 12 -10.33 -5.85 16.88
N VAL A 13 -11.19 -6.42 16.03
CA VAL A 13 -11.41 -7.88 15.96
C VAL A 13 -10.51 -8.52 14.89
N GLY A 14 -9.95 -7.70 14.01
CA GLY A 14 -9.15 -8.14 12.86
C GLY A 14 -10.05 -8.67 11.74
N ASN A 15 -9.74 -8.32 10.50
CA ASN A 15 -10.42 -8.94 9.38
C ASN A 15 -9.82 -10.36 9.21
N PRO A 16 -10.61 -11.44 9.12
CA PRO A 16 -10.09 -12.79 8.91
C PRO A 16 -9.20 -12.89 7.65
N TYR A 17 -9.36 -11.99 6.68
CA TYR A 17 -8.50 -11.91 5.50
C TYR A 17 -7.13 -11.24 5.74
N ASP A 18 -6.90 -10.59 6.89
CA ASP A 18 -5.62 -9.94 7.23
C ASP A 18 -4.49 -10.97 7.42
N GLN A 19 -4.84 -12.19 7.80
CA GLN A 19 -3.91 -13.32 7.95
C GLN A 19 -3.65 -14.06 6.64
N CYS A 20 -4.47 -13.84 5.61
CA CYS A 20 -4.30 -14.50 4.31
C CYS A 20 -3.10 -13.87 3.57
N PRO A 21 -2.10 -14.67 3.15
CA PRO A 21 -0.95 -14.13 2.42
C PRO A 21 -1.36 -13.65 1.02
N VAL A 22 -0.82 -12.51 0.62
CA VAL A 22 -0.91 -11.99 -0.75
C VAL A 22 0.31 -12.47 -1.51
N VAL A 23 0.11 -13.37 -2.47
CA VAL A 23 1.18 -14.00 -3.27
C VAL A 23 1.38 -13.36 -4.65
N THR A 24 0.48 -12.46 -5.05
CA THR A 24 0.59 -11.71 -6.31
C THR A 24 1.72 -10.67 -6.22
N PRO A 25 2.38 -10.34 -7.35
CA PRO A 25 3.31 -9.22 -7.41
C PRO A 25 2.68 -7.95 -6.80
N THR A 26 3.35 -7.38 -5.81
CA THR A 26 2.83 -6.23 -5.05
C THR A 26 3.86 -5.10 -5.05
N GLY A 27 3.39 -3.87 -5.29
CA GLY A 27 4.17 -2.65 -5.12
C GLY A 27 3.57 -1.78 -4.01
N VAL A 28 4.42 -1.12 -3.23
CA VAL A 28 4.00 -0.21 -2.15
C VAL A 28 4.70 1.14 -2.30
N ALA A 29 3.91 2.20 -2.40
CA ALA A 29 4.36 3.59 -2.38
C ALA A 29 4.09 4.19 -1.00
N VAL A 30 5.13 4.66 -0.31
CA VAL A 30 5.04 5.17 1.06
C VAL A 30 5.18 6.68 1.07
N PHE A 31 4.07 7.37 1.27
CA PHE A 31 4.01 8.83 1.34
C PHE A 31 4.30 9.33 2.76
N PRO A 32 5.09 10.42 2.93
CA PRO A 32 5.59 10.85 4.24
C PRO A 32 4.49 11.29 5.21
N TYR A 33 3.38 11.83 4.72
CA TYR A 33 2.25 12.34 5.53
C TYR A 33 1.01 11.43 5.49
N GLU A 34 1.16 10.16 5.14
CA GLU A 34 0.11 9.14 5.31
C GLU A 34 -0.20 8.93 6.81
N ALA A 35 -1.47 8.69 7.14
CA ALA A 35 -1.93 8.53 8.51
C ALA A 35 -1.33 7.29 9.20
N VAL A 36 -1.06 6.24 8.43
CA VAL A 36 -0.40 5.01 8.91
C VAL A 36 0.68 4.58 7.92
N ARG A 37 1.94 4.71 8.33
CA ARG A 37 3.11 4.25 7.56
C ARG A 37 3.62 2.93 8.11
N ILE A 38 3.76 1.93 7.26
CA ILE A 38 4.22 0.59 7.64
C ILE A 38 5.66 0.39 7.12
N PRO A 39 6.61 0.05 7.99
CA PRO A 39 7.97 -0.29 7.57
C PRO A 39 8.00 -1.51 6.64
N GLU A 40 8.90 -1.50 5.65
CA GLU A 40 9.04 -2.61 4.68
C GLU A 40 9.14 -4.00 5.33
N PRO A 41 9.93 -4.24 6.41
CA PRO A 41 10.04 -5.56 7.01
C PRO A 41 8.69 -6.15 7.47
N TRP A 42 7.75 -5.30 7.87
CA TRP A 42 6.45 -5.75 8.36
C TRP A 42 5.50 -6.13 7.22
N LEU A 43 5.69 -5.56 6.04
CA LEU A 43 4.87 -5.87 4.86
C LEU A 43 5.08 -7.31 4.40
N HIS A 44 6.28 -7.88 4.57
CA HIS A 44 6.57 -9.27 4.22
C HIS A 44 5.74 -10.31 5.01
N TYR A 45 5.15 -9.91 6.15
CA TYR A 45 4.22 -10.77 6.86
C TYR A 45 3.00 -11.11 6.00
N ARG A 46 2.48 -10.12 5.28
CA ARG A 46 1.29 -10.24 4.41
C ARG A 46 1.64 -10.45 2.94
N TYR A 47 2.53 -9.63 2.39
CA TYR A 47 2.88 -9.61 0.96
C TYR A 47 4.11 -10.48 0.70
N LYS A 48 3.88 -11.69 0.17
CA LYS A 48 4.93 -12.68 -0.07
C LYS A 48 5.74 -12.42 -1.34
N ASN A 49 5.19 -11.62 -2.25
CA ASN A 49 5.85 -11.20 -3.48
C ASN A 49 5.86 -9.67 -3.57
N LEU A 50 6.63 -9.02 -2.68
CA LEU A 50 6.83 -7.56 -2.70
C LEU A 50 7.92 -7.22 -3.74
N VAL A 51 7.51 -6.60 -4.84
CA VAL A 51 8.37 -6.27 -6.01
C VAL A 51 8.93 -4.85 -5.94
N SER A 52 8.22 -3.95 -5.27
CA SER A 52 8.70 -2.59 -5.00
C SER A 52 8.21 -2.07 -3.66
N TYR A 53 9.12 -1.40 -2.95
CA TYR A 53 8.83 -0.52 -1.83
C TYR A 53 9.51 0.82 -2.14
N THR A 54 8.72 1.89 -2.24
CA THR A 54 9.22 3.20 -2.65
C THR A 54 8.87 4.24 -1.58
N ASP A 55 9.89 4.75 -0.89
CA ASP A 55 9.74 5.92 -0.01
C ASP A 55 9.61 7.19 -0.85
N MET A 56 8.47 7.85 -0.77
CA MET A 56 8.19 9.09 -1.50
C MET A 56 8.75 10.31 -0.77
N THR A 57 9.12 11.33 -1.53
CA THR A 57 9.72 12.55 -0.99
C THR A 57 8.71 13.53 -0.40
N ASP A 58 7.45 13.49 -0.84
CA ASP A 58 6.39 14.43 -0.44
C ASP A 58 5.00 13.81 -0.65
N GLY A 59 3.95 14.41 -0.06
CA GLY A 59 2.54 14.00 -0.13
C GLY A 59 2.06 13.15 1.05
N GLY A 60 0.74 12.94 1.13
CA GLY A 60 0.08 12.18 2.19
C GLY A 60 -1.02 11.26 1.69
N HIS A 61 -2.10 11.19 2.48
CA HIS A 61 -3.19 10.23 2.30
C HIS A 61 -3.86 10.29 0.92
N PHE A 62 -3.93 11.49 0.32
CA PHE A 62 -4.52 11.68 -1.00
C PHE A 62 -3.43 11.76 -2.07
N ALA A 63 -2.49 10.80 -2.07
CA ALA A 63 -1.32 10.74 -2.95
C ALA A 63 -1.60 11.08 -4.42
N ALA A 64 -2.69 10.55 -5.00
CA ALA A 64 -3.08 10.81 -6.39
C ALA A 64 -3.48 12.28 -6.65
N MET A 65 -4.02 12.96 -5.65
CA MET A 65 -4.42 14.37 -5.72
C MET A 65 -3.27 15.31 -5.34
N GLU A 66 -2.53 14.97 -4.30
CA GLU A 66 -1.44 15.79 -3.76
C GLU A 66 -0.19 15.74 -4.64
N GLN A 67 0.17 14.54 -5.11
CA GLN A 67 1.41 14.28 -5.85
C GLN A 67 1.15 13.36 -7.07
N PRO A 68 0.29 13.79 -8.02
CA PRO A 68 -0.16 12.95 -9.13
C PRO A 68 0.99 12.39 -9.97
N ARG A 69 2.06 13.18 -10.17
CA ARG A 69 3.22 12.75 -10.94
C ARG A 69 4.05 11.71 -10.21
N LEU A 70 4.33 11.91 -8.91
CA LEU A 70 5.09 10.95 -8.11
C LEU A 70 4.39 9.59 -8.10
N LEU A 71 3.08 9.57 -7.83
CA LEU A 71 2.32 8.33 -7.82
C LEU A 71 2.26 7.68 -9.22
N ALA A 72 2.00 8.44 -10.27
CA ALA A 72 1.91 7.88 -11.63
C ALA A 72 3.24 7.30 -12.11
N ASP A 73 4.36 7.93 -11.77
CA ASP A 73 5.69 7.46 -12.15
C ASP A 73 6.05 6.16 -11.41
N ASP A 74 5.70 6.04 -10.13
CA ASP A 74 5.87 4.80 -9.35
C ASP A 74 5.02 3.65 -9.90
N ILE A 75 3.73 3.89 -10.21
CA ILE A 75 2.86 2.89 -10.84
C ILE A 75 3.46 2.40 -12.17
N ARG A 76 3.93 3.30 -13.03
CA ARG A 76 4.56 2.92 -14.30
C ARG A 76 5.85 2.12 -14.08
N GLN A 77 6.64 2.47 -13.07
CA GLN A 77 7.85 1.73 -12.73
C GLN A 77 7.52 0.32 -12.22
N PHE A 78 6.51 0.19 -11.36
CA PHE A 78 6.03 -1.10 -10.89
C PHE A 78 5.52 -1.98 -12.04
N VAL A 79 4.68 -1.44 -12.93
CA VAL A 79 4.17 -2.17 -14.11
C VAL A 79 5.33 -2.67 -14.96
N ARG A 80 6.32 -1.81 -15.28
CA ARG A 80 7.52 -2.23 -16.02
C ARG A 80 8.29 -3.34 -15.32
N LYS A 81 8.40 -3.32 -13.98
CA LYS A 81 9.07 -4.42 -13.25
C LYS A 81 8.31 -5.72 -13.47
N VAL A 82 6.99 -5.72 -13.29
CA VAL A 82 6.15 -6.92 -13.40
C VAL A 82 6.08 -7.48 -14.83
N GLU A 83 6.06 -6.63 -15.85
CA GLU A 83 6.06 -7.07 -17.26
C GLU A 83 7.37 -7.72 -17.70
N ASN A 84 8.48 -7.43 -17.00
CA ASN A 84 9.81 -7.98 -17.30
C ASN A 84 10.20 -9.14 -16.37
N MET A 85 9.28 -9.65 -15.53
CA MET A 85 9.50 -10.79 -14.63
C MET A 85 9.34 -12.13 -15.32
#